data_AF-A0A0W1RB74-F1
#
_entry.id   AF-A0A0W1RB74-F1
#
_cell.length_a   1.000
_cell.length_b   1.000
_cell.length_c   1.000
_cell.angle_alpha   90.00
_cell.angle_beta   90.00
_cell.angle_gamma   90.00
#
_symmetry.space_group_name_H-M   'P 1'
#
loop_
_entity.id
_entity.type
_entity.pdbx_description
1 polymer ?
#
loop_
_entity_poly.entity_id
_entity_poly.type
_entity_poly.pdbx_seq_one_letter_code
_entity_poly.pdbx_strand_id
1 'polypeptide(L)'
;MDRPRILLTNDDGIESVGFVALYDALSEVADVTAVAPADDQSAVGRKMSHSVDVTEHELGYAIEGTPADCTVVGLEALCPDADMVVAGCNKGANLGAYVLGRSGTVSAAVEAAFFDVPAIAVSLYIPAGDVPWQEAATEPGDFREATEATTYLVENAPDAGVFEQAEYLNVNAPLPGDDPAPMEVTRPSTMYEMTADHDSENGHITLTDNVWTRMRNDDIPDPDGTDRRAIVDGKVSVSPLTAPHTTERHESLDGLAMSYRG
;
A
#
# COMPACT_ATOMS: atom_id res chain seq x y z
N MET A 1 -12.52 25.47 -8.41
CA MET A 1 -12.81 24.03 -8.58
C MET A 1 -13.15 23.52 -7.19
N ASP A 2 -14.12 22.64 -7.08
CA ASP A 2 -14.40 22.00 -5.80
C ASP A 2 -13.18 21.16 -5.40
N ARG A 3 -12.86 21.10 -4.10
CA ARG A 3 -11.74 20.29 -3.61
C ARG A 3 -12.09 18.81 -3.77
N PRO A 4 -11.14 17.94 -4.16
CA PRO A 4 -11.42 16.52 -4.26
C PRO A 4 -11.77 15.96 -2.89
N ARG A 5 -12.75 15.05 -2.83
CA ARG A 5 -13.09 14.30 -1.64
C ARG A 5 -12.23 13.05 -1.57
N ILE A 6 -11.48 12.90 -0.48
CA ILE A 6 -10.58 11.77 -0.28
C ILE A 6 -11.06 10.94 0.90
N LEU A 7 -11.23 9.65 0.66
CA LEU A 7 -11.30 8.66 1.72
C LEU A 7 -9.88 8.25 2.10
N LEU A 8 -9.47 8.50 3.33
CA LEU A 8 -8.15 8.12 3.85
C LEU A 8 -8.26 6.91 4.79
N THR A 9 -7.48 5.86 4.53
CA THR A 9 -7.42 4.64 5.35
C THR A 9 -5.98 4.12 5.50
N ASN A 10 -5.73 3.07 6.27
CA ASN A 10 -4.43 2.38 6.38
C ASN A 10 -4.58 1.01 7.07
N ASP A 11 -3.45 0.34 7.32
CA ASP A 11 -3.31 -0.84 8.17
C ASP A 11 -2.65 -0.60 9.53
N ASP A 12 -1.91 0.49 9.74
CA ASP A 12 -1.26 0.76 11.04
C ASP A 12 -2.22 1.34 12.11
N GLY A 13 -3.44 1.72 11.72
CA GLY A 13 -4.47 2.31 12.60
C GLY A 13 -4.54 3.84 12.54
N ILE A 14 -5.67 4.39 12.98
CA ILE A 14 -6.05 5.80 12.82
C ILE A 14 -5.14 6.79 13.57
N GLU A 15 -4.50 6.35 14.65
CA GLU A 15 -3.58 7.18 15.45
C GLU A 15 -2.11 7.03 15.03
N SER A 16 -1.82 6.20 14.01
CA SER A 16 -0.43 5.98 13.59
C SER A 16 0.20 7.27 13.02
N VAL A 17 1.49 7.48 13.31
CA VAL A 17 2.20 8.72 12.94
C VAL A 17 2.16 8.97 11.43
N GLY A 18 2.34 7.91 10.62
CA GLY A 18 2.29 8.01 9.16
C GLY A 18 0.91 8.33 8.61
N PHE A 19 -0.15 7.87 9.28
CA PHE A 19 -1.53 8.20 8.93
C PHE A 19 -1.85 9.65 9.23
N VAL A 20 -1.52 10.13 10.44
CA VAL A 20 -1.74 11.52 10.84
C VAL A 20 -0.96 12.47 9.94
N ALA A 21 0.31 12.16 9.65
CA ALA A 21 1.13 12.97 8.74
C ALA A 21 0.52 13.08 7.34
N LEU A 22 -0.04 11.97 6.83
CA LEU A 22 -0.69 11.96 5.52
C LEU A 22 -2.05 12.67 5.54
N TYR A 23 -2.83 12.51 6.61
CA TYR A 23 -4.08 13.23 6.82
C TYR A 23 -3.86 14.75 6.81
N ASP A 24 -2.88 15.23 7.57
CA ASP A 24 -2.54 16.66 7.65
C ASP A 24 -2.14 17.21 6.28
N ALA A 25 -1.24 16.52 5.57
CA ALA A 25 -0.77 16.95 4.24
C ALA A 25 -1.90 16.98 3.21
N LEU A 26 -2.73 15.93 3.14
CA LEU A 26 -3.83 15.87 2.18
C LEU A 26 -4.95 16.86 2.50
N SER A 27 -5.18 17.16 3.78
CA SER A 27 -6.18 18.14 4.21
C SER A 27 -5.85 19.58 3.76
N GLU A 28 -4.62 19.86 3.35
CA GLU A 28 -4.24 21.13 2.73
C GLU A 28 -4.76 21.28 1.29
N VAL A 29 -4.99 20.18 0.57
CA VAL A 29 -5.38 20.20 -0.85
C VAL A 29 -6.78 19.61 -1.11
N ALA A 30 -7.28 18.76 -0.22
CA ALA A 30 -8.51 17.98 -0.39
C ALA A 30 -9.46 18.10 0.83
N ASP A 31 -10.69 17.63 0.64
CA ASP A 31 -11.64 17.39 1.74
C ASP A 31 -11.51 15.91 2.17
N VAL A 32 -10.80 15.66 3.27
CA VAL A 32 -10.38 14.32 3.70
C VAL A 32 -11.34 13.77 4.77
N THR A 33 -11.85 12.55 4.55
CA THR A 33 -12.54 11.76 5.57
C THR A 33 -11.67 10.57 5.95
N ALA A 34 -11.18 10.54 7.20
CA ALA A 34 -10.45 9.39 7.72
C ALA A 34 -11.43 8.27 8.08
N VAL A 35 -11.21 7.08 7.54
CA VAL A 35 -11.89 5.84 7.92
C VAL A 35 -10.83 4.75 8.01
N ALA A 36 -10.40 4.42 9.22
CA ALA A 36 -9.24 3.56 9.44
C ALA A 36 -9.46 2.59 10.61
N PRO A 37 -8.67 1.51 10.68
CA PRO A 37 -8.72 0.60 11.82
C PRO A 37 -8.47 1.33 13.15
N ALA A 38 -9.15 0.91 14.21
CA ALA A 38 -8.93 1.42 15.56
C ALA A 38 -7.53 1.03 16.09
N ASP A 39 -7.03 -0.14 15.71
CA ASP A 39 -5.75 -0.72 16.11
C ASP A 39 -4.98 -1.25 14.89
N ASP A 40 -3.68 -1.48 15.03
CA ASP A 40 -2.79 -2.07 14.00
C ASP A 40 -3.33 -3.41 13.43
N GLN A 41 -3.35 -3.50 12.10
CA GLN A 41 -3.79 -4.63 11.28
C GLN A 41 -2.74 -5.06 10.24
N SER A 42 -1.48 -4.66 10.38
CA SER A 42 -0.43 -4.82 9.34
C SER A 42 -0.07 -6.28 9.04
N ALA A 43 -0.54 -7.24 9.86
CA ALA A 43 -0.39 -8.69 9.65
C ALA A 43 -1.66 -9.42 9.17
N VAL A 44 -2.76 -8.71 8.91
CA VAL A 44 -4.07 -9.34 8.66
C VAL A 44 -4.35 -9.60 7.17
N GLY A 45 -3.66 -8.90 6.28
CA GLY A 45 -3.79 -9.07 4.83
C GLY A 45 -5.19 -8.74 4.32
N ARG A 46 -5.76 -9.60 3.45
CA ARG A 46 -7.03 -9.40 2.72
C ARG A 46 -8.28 -9.92 3.43
N LYS A 47 -8.26 -10.01 4.74
CA LYS A 47 -9.42 -10.53 5.47
C LYS A 47 -10.56 -9.53 5.37
N MET A 48 -11.78 -10.02 5.14
CA MET A 48 -13.01 -9.24 5.25
C MET A 48 -13.81 -9.72 6.45
N SER A 49 -14.38 -8.78 7.18
CA SER A 49 -15.23 -9.03 8.35
C SER A 49 -16.69 -9.16 7.91
N HIS A 50 -17.48 -9.93 8.68
CA HIS A 50 -18.93 -10.05 8.40
C HIS A 50 -19.70 -8.80 8.86
N SER A 51 -19.24 -8.20 9.95
CA SER A 51 -19.76 -6.97 10.54
C SER A 51 -18.63 -6.28 11.29
N VAL A 52 -18.67 -4.96 11.35
CA VAL A 52 -17.69 -4.13 12.07
C VAL A 52 -18.41 -3.07 12.91
N ASP A 53 -17.81 -2.69 14.02
CA ASP A 53 -18.25 -1.58 14.85
C ASP A 53 -17.51 -0.30 14.44
N VAL A 54 -18.22 0.84 14.43
CA VAL A 54 -17.71 2.14 14.01
C VAL A 54 -17.82 3.12 15.17
N THR A 55 -16.73 3.84 15.45
CA THR A 55 -16.66 4.87 16.48
C THR A 55 -16.18 6.19 15.88
N GLU A 56 -16.75 7.32 16.30
CA GLU A 56 -16.26 8.64 15.90
C GLU A 56 -14.86 8.91 16.49
N HIS A 57 -13.99 9.49 15.66
CA HIS A 57 -12.65 9.91 16.02
C HIS A 57 -12.44 11.37 15.58
N GLU A 58 -11.49 12.09 16.17
CA GLU A 58 -11.28 13.51 15.84
C GLU A 58 -10.91 13.74 14.36
N LEU A 59 -10.28 12.75 13.73
CA LEU A 59 -9.92 12.77 12.30
C LEU A 59 -11.05 12.26 11.38
N GLY A 60 -12.05 11.55 11.92
CA GLY A 60 -13.09 10.85 11.15
C GLY A 60 -13.69 9.67 11.90
N TYR A 61 -13.42 8.44 11.45
CA TYR A 61 -14.05 7.23 11.97
C TYR A 61 -13.03 6.11 12.19
N ALA A 62 -13.03 5.55 13.41
CA ALA A 62 -12.27 4.36 13.76
C ALA A 62 -13.16 3.12 13.63
N ILE A 63 -12.62 2.06 13.02
CA ILE A 63 -13.36 0.82 12.76
C ILE A 63 -12.66 -0.37 13.42
N GLU A 64 -13.41 -1.22 14.11
CA GLU A 64 -12.93 -2.51 14.60
C GLU A 64 -12.91 -3.54 13.46
N GLY A 65 -12.04 -3.32 12.47
CA GLY A 65 -11.99 -4.08 11.23
C GLY A 65 -10.66 -3.95 10.50
N THR A 66 -10.61 -4.50 9.29
CA THR A 66 -9.43 -4.48 8.42
C THR A 66 -9.42 -3.22 7.53
N PRO A 67 -8.30 -2.91 6.84
CA PRO A 67 -8.25 -1.80 5.89
C PRO A 67 -9.26 -1.94 4.74
N ALA A 68 -9.52 -3.18 4.31
CA ALA A 68 -10.52 -3.45 3.28
C ALA A 68 -11.94 -3.22 3.81
N ASP A 69 -12.24 -3.63 5.05
CA ASP A 69 -13.51 -3.28 5.72
C ASP A 69 -13.68 -1.76 5.81
N CYS A 70 -12.61 -1.03 6.14
CA CYS A 70 -12.63 0.44 6.22
C CYS A 70 -12.93 1.09 4.87
N THR A 71 -12.37 0.55 3.79
CA THR A 71 -12.62 1.04 2.43
C THR A 71 -14.08 0.83 2.04
N VAL A 72 -14.63 -0.37 2.26
CA VAL A 72 -16.04 -0.68 1.98
C VAL A 72 -16.97 0.22 2.80
N VAL A 73 -16.76 0.33 4.11
CA VAL A 73 -17.59 1.17 4.98
C VAL A 73 -17.48 2.64 4.58
N GLY A 74 -16.28 3.09 4.25
CA GLY A 74 -16.02 4.43 3.75
C GLY A 74 -16.83 4.72 2.48
N LEU A 75 -16.69 3.91 1.44
CA LEU A 75 -17.31 4.14 0.13
C LEU A 75 -18.82 3.87 0.11
N GLU A 76 -19.35 2.99 0.96
CA GLU A 76 -20.79 2.65 0.93
C GLU A 76 -21.62 3.38 1.98
N ALA A 77 -21.02 3.82 3.09
CA ALA A 77 -21.79 4.35 4.23
C ALA A 77 -21.36 5.73 4.74
N LEU A 78 -20.07 6.07 4.71
CA LEU A 78 -19.56 7.26 5.41
C LEU A 78 -19.15 8.41 4.48
N CYS A 79 -18.57 8.08 3.32
CA CYS A 79 -18.09 9.00 2.29
C CYS A 79 -18.39 8.45 0.88
N PRO A 80 -19.67 8.26 0.50
CA PRO A 80 -20.05 7.60 -0.75
C PRO A 80 -19.80 8.42 -2.02
N ASP A 81 -19.34 9.64 -1.85
CA ASP A 81 -19.00 10.62 -2.87
C ASP A 81 -17.49 10.93 -2.90
N ALA A 82 -16.66 10.01 -2.39
CA ALA A 82 -15.21 10.09 -2.51
C ALA A 82 -14.78 10.05 -3.98
N ASP A 83 -13.93 11.00 -4.39
CA ASP A 83 -13.33 11.06 -5.72
C ASP A 83 -12.11 10.14 -5.83
N MET A 84 -11.47 9.83 -4.69
CA MET A 84 -10.28 8.98 -4.60
C MET A 84 -10.16 8.34 -3.21
N VAL A 85 -9.55 7.15 -3.15
CA VAL A 85 -9.10 6.53 -1.90
C VAL A 85 -7.58 6.65 -1.77
N VAL A 86 -7.11 7.10 -0.61
CA VAL A 86 -5.69 7.02 -0.26
C VAL A 86 -5.52 6.05 0.91
N ALA A 87 -4.62 5.10 0.78
CA ALA A 87 -4.31 4.12 1.82
C ALA A 87 -2.86 4.29 2.28
N GLY A 88 -2.64 4.65 3.55
CA GLY A 88 -1.32 4.86 4.14
C GLY A 88 -1.25 6.08 5.10
N CYS A 89 -0.07 6.62 5.40
CA CYS A 89 1.23 6.10 4.99
C CYS A 89 1.64 4.93 5.88
N ASN A 90 1.79 3.75 5.28
CA ASN A 90 2.23 2.56 5.99
C ASN A 90 3.68 2.72 6.45
N LYS A 91 3.96 2.37 7.70
CA LYS A 91 5.32 2.25 8.22
C LYS A 91 5.89 0.91 7.75
N GLY A 92 6.56 0.93 6.60
CA GLY A 92 7.17 -0.24 5.97
C GLY A 92 6.78 -0.36 4.50
N ALA A 93 7.75 -0.73 3.66
CA ALA A 93 7.55 -0.70 2.22
C ALA A 93 6.74 -1.91 1.72
N ASN A 94 5.87 -1.67 0.74
CA ASN A 94 5.09 -2.67 0.03
C ASN A 94 5.69 -2.90 -1.36
N LEU A 95 6.88 -3.54 -1.40
CA LEU A 95 7.72 -3.70 -2.59
C LEU A 95 7.74 -5.14 -3.11
N GLY A 96 7.68 -5.28 -4.43
CA GLY A 96 7.71 -6.54 -5.13
C GLY A 96 6.32 -7.17 -5.27
N ALA A 97 6.13 -7.89 -6.37
CA ALA A 97 4.85 -8.46 -6.77
C ALA A 97 4.23 -9.40 -5.72
N TYR A 98 5.08 -10.14 -4.96
CA TYR A 98 4.60 -11.06 -3.93
C TYR A 98 4.10 -10.37 -2.65
N VAL A 99 4.54 -9.13 -2.38
CA VAL A 99 4.13 -8.34 -1.21
C VAL A 99 2.78 -7.68 -1.46
N LEU A 100 2.51 -7.24 -2.70
CA LEU A 100 1.22 -6.62 -3.08
C LEU A 100 0.01 -7.49 -2.70
N GLY A 101 0.13 -8.82 -2.80
CA GLY A 101 -0.94 -9.76 -2.45
C GLY A 101 -1.14 -9.98 -0.94
N ARG A 102 -0.28 -9.41 -0.08
CA ARG A 102 -0.26 -9.63 1.37
C ARG A 102 -0.43 -8.35 2.18
N SER A 103 -0.18 -7.20 1.56
CA SER A 103 -0.26 -5.87 2.18
C SER A 103 -1.71 -5.47 2.48
N GLY A 104 -1.98 -5.00 3.70
CA GLY A 104 -3.26 -4.41 4.07
C GLY A 104 -3.48 -3.07 3.36
N THR A 105 -2.46 -2.22 3.33
CA THR A 105 -2.45 -0.93 2.61
C THR A 105 -2.83 -1.09 1.13
N VAL A 106 -2.17 -2.00 0.41
CA VAL A 106 -2.46 -2.24 -1.01
C VAL A 106 -3.84 -2.88 -1.18
N SER A 107 -4.27 -3.70 -0.21
CA SER A 107 -5.59 -4.33 -0.27
C SER A 107 -6.73 -3.32 -0.15
N ALA A 108 -6.57 -2.26 0.63
CA ALA A 108 -7.51 -1.14 0.65
C ALA A 108 -7.62 -0.43 -0.71
N ALA A 109 -6.48 -0.15 -1.37
CA ALA A 109 -6.48 0.45 -2.71
C ALA A 109 -7.09 -0.48 -3.77
N VAL A 110 -6.86 -1.79 -3.66
CA VAL A 110 -7.49 -2.81 -4.50
C VAL A 110 -9.01 -2.87 -4.26
N GLU A 111 -9.45 -2.71 -3.02
CA GLU A 111 -10.88 -2.67 -2.70
C GLU A 111 -11.55 -1.47 -3.37
N ALA A 112 -10.94 -0.27 -3.28
CA ALA A 112 -11.42 0.93 -3.96
C ALA A 112 -11.55 0.75 -5.49
N ALA A 113 -10.59 0.05 -6.12
CA ALA A 113 -10.65 -0.26 -7.54
C ALA A 113 -11.89 -1.11 -7.91
N PHE A 114 -12.35 -2.02 -7.04
CA PHE A 114 -13.60 -2.76 -7.28
C PHE A 114 -14.87 -1.91 -7.19
N PHE A 115 -14.79 -0.73 -6.55
CA PHE A 115 -15.85 0.27 -6.55
C PHE A 115 -15.72 1.28 -7.70
N ASP A 116 -14.81 1.04 -8.65
CA ASP A 116 -14.47 1.97 -9.73
C ASP A 116 -13.98 3.34 -9.21
N VAL A 117 -13.39 3.37 -8.01
CA VAL A 117 -12.82 4.58 -7.40
C VAL A 117 -11.28 4.53 -7.50
N PRO A 118 -10.65 5.54 -8.14
CA PRO A 118 -9.19 5.65 -8.19
C PRO A 118 -8.54 5.58 -6.81
N ALA A 119 -7.37 4.94 -6.72
CA ALA A 119 -6.69 4.83 -5.44
C ALA A 119 -5.17 5.01 -5.45
N ILE A 120 -4.61 5.40 -4.31
CA ILE A 120 -3.17 5.46 -4.05
C ILE A 120 -2.87 4.70 -2.76
N ALA A 121 -2.11 3.62 -2.84
CA ALA A 121 -1.47 3.00 -1.67
C ALA A 121 -0.09 3.60 -1.49
N VAL A 122 0.21 4.15 -0.32
CA VAL A 122 1.49 4.80 -0.01
C VAL A 122 2.17 4.17 1.21
N SER A 123 3.47 3.98 1.10
CA SER A 123 4.29 3.27 2.08
C SER A 123 5.67 3.90 2.23
N LEU A 124 6.21 3.90 3.45
CA LEU A 124 7.55 4.38 3.77
C LEU A 124 8.53 3.20 3.82
N TYR A 125 9.60 3.27 3.05
CA TYR A 125 10.73 2.36 3.17
C TYR A 125 11.63 2.77 4.33
N ILE A 126 11.70 1.89 5.33
CA ILE A 126 12.64 2.00 6.43
C ILE A 126 13.76 0.99 6.17
N PRO A 127 14.98 1.45 5.86
CA PRO A 127 16.13 0.58 5.73
C PRO A 127 16.36 -0.17 7.05
N ALA A 128 16.63 -1.47 6.98
CA ALA A 128 17.07 -2.21 8.16
C ALA A 128 18.44 -1.68 8.60
N GLY A 129 18.53 -1.14 9.81
CA GLY A 129 19.75 -0.52 10.34
C GLY A 129 20.01 -0.86 11.80
N ASP A 130 20.87 -0.08 12.44
CA ASP A 130 21.18 -0.21 13.87
C ASP A 130 20.03 0.26 14.77
N VAL A 131 19.13 1.08 14.22
CA VAL A 131 17.94 1.57 14.92
C VAL A 131 16.87 0.48 14.87
N PRO A 132 16.32 0.06 16.03
CA PRO A 132 15.19 -0.85 16.08
C PRO A 132 14.00 -0.29 15.30
N TRP A 133 13.24 -1.18 14.64
CA TRP A 133 12.08 -0.79 13.84
C TRP A 133 11.09 0.12 14.59
N GLN A 134 10.88 -0.15 15.88
CA GLN A 134 9.98 0.62 16.74
C GLN A 134 10.44 2.08 16.92
N GLU A 135 11.74 2.33 16.82
CA GLU A 135 12.36 3.64 17.01
C GLU A 135 12.59 4.40 15.69
N ALA A 136 12.33 3.76 14.54
CA ALA A 136 12.39 4.41 13.23
C ALA A 136 11.04 5.07 12.87
N ALA A 137 11.05 6.15 12.10
CA ALA A 137 9.85 6.82 11.58
C ALA A 137 8.79 7.10 12.67
N THR A 138 9.21 7.84 13.71
CA THR A 138 8.39 8.14 14.90
C THR A 138 7.83 9.55 14.90
N GLU A 139 8.25 10.40 13.96
CA GLU A 139 7.80 11.78 13.85
C GLU A 139 7.15 12.04 12.47
N PRO A 140 6.18 12.95 12.36
CA PRO A 140 5.54 13.26 11.07
C PRO A 140 6.53 13.65 9.96
N GLY A 141 7.64 14.31 10.33
CA GLY A 141 8.69 14.71 9.40
C GLY A 141 9.39 13.54 8.71
N ASP A 142 9.40 12.34 9.33
CA ASP A 142 10.00 11.14 8.74
C ASP A 142 9.22 10.63 7.51
N PHE A 143 7.97 11.08 7.34
CA PHE A 143 7.10 10.70 6.24
C PHE A 143 7.08 11.73 5.11
N ARG A 144 7.91 12.79 5.17
CA ARG A 144 7.90 13.93 4.24
C ARG A 144 7.89 13.51 2.76
N GLU A 145 8.78 12.61 2.34
CA GLU A 145 8.86 12.19 0.93
C GLU A 145 7.58 11.44 0.49
N ALA A 146 6.96 10.67 1.40
CA ALA A 146 5.73 9.94 1.13
C ALA A 146 4.53 10.90 1.01
N THR A 147 4.43 11.88 1.92
CA THR A 147 3.32 12.84 1.94
C THR A 147 3.42 13.83 0.77
N GLU A 148 4.62 14.34 0.45
CA GLU A 148 4.85 15.22 -0.70
C GLU A 148 4.55 14.52 -2.03
N ALA A 149 5.04 13.29 -2.21
CA ALA A 149 4.76 12.51 -3.42
C ALA A 149 3.26 12.20 -3.58
N THR A 150 2.60 11.82 -2.49
CA THR A 150 1.16 11.50 -2.54
C THR A 150 0.31 12.73 -2.81
N THR A 151 0.61 13.86 -2.17
CA THR A 151 -0.07 15.14 -2.40
C THR A 151 0.06 15.56 -3.87
N TYR A 152 1.28 15.50 -4.41
CA TYR A 152 1.51 15.80 -5.83
C TYR A 152 0.70 14.89 -6.76
N LEU A 153 0.64 13.59 -6.49
CA LEU A 153 -0.14 12.64 -7.30
C LEU A 153 -1.64 12.88 -7.19
N VAL A 154 -2.16 13.18 -6.00
CA VAL A 154 -3.56 13.54 -5.77
C VAL A 154 -3.96 14.75 -6.61
N GLU A 155 -3.13 15.79 -6.66
CA GLU A 155 -3.44 17.01 -7.40
C GLU A 155 -3.33 16.85 -8.92
N ASN A 156 -2.41 16.01 -9.41
CA ASN A 156 -2.01 16.04 -10.82
C ASN A 156 -2.39 14.77 -11.61
N ALA A 157 -2.47 13.60 -10.96
CA ALA A 157 -2.70 12.33 -11.65
C ALA A 157 -4.08 12.24 -12.34
N PRO A 158 -5.19 12.74 -11.74
CA PRO A 158 -6.50 12.74 -12.38
C PRO A 158 -6.51 13.53 -13.70
N ASP A 159 -6.04 14.78 -13.68
CA ASP A 159 -6.01 15.67 -14.85
C ASP A 159 -5.02 15.19 -15.92
N ALA A 160 -3.99 14.46 -15.53
CA ALA A 160 -3.05 13.83 -16.45
C ALA A 160 -3.59 12.54 -17.10
N GLY A 161 -4.78 12.08 -16.74
CA GLY A 161 -5.41 10.87 -17.28
C GLY A 161 -4.76 9.57 -16.81
N VAL A 162 -4.06 9.58 -15.66
CA VAL A 162 -3.38 8.38 -15.13
C VAL A 162 -4.40 7.27 -14.85
N PHE A 163 -5.53 7.64 -14.25
CA PHE A 163 -6.58 6.71 -13.88
C PHE A 163 -7.50 6.30 -15.04
N GLU A 164 -7.18 6.71 -16.28
CA GLU A 164 -7.78 6.11 -17.48
C GLU A 164 -7.16 4.75 -17.82
N GLN A 165 -5.98 4.43 -17.25
CA GLN A 165 -5.21 3.22 -17.55
C GLN A 165 -4.82 2.43 -16.29
N ALA A 166 -4.70 3.10 -15.14
CA ALA A 166 -4.47 2.47 -13.85
C ALA A 166 -5.72 2.59 -12.98
N GLU A 167 -6.00 1.59 -12.17
CA GLU A 167 -7.07 1.68 -11.16
C GLU A 167 -6.50 2.14 -9.82
N TYR A 168 -5.24 1.82 -9.54
CA TYR A 168 -4.53 2.32 -8.37
C TYR A 168 -3.03 2.48 -8.60
N LEU A 169 -2.41 3.33 -7.79
CA LEU A 169 -0.95 3.52 -7.73
C LEU A 169 -0.40 2.90 -6.44
N ASN A 170 0.68 2.13 -6.53
CA ASN A 170 1.48 1.73 -5.38
C ASN A 170 2.73 2.59 -5.28
N VAL A 171 2.76 3.45 -4.26
CA VAL A 171 3.79 4.45 -4.00
C VAL A 171 4.64 3.98 -2.81
N ASN A 172 5.95 3.90 -3.02
CA ASN A 172 6.90 3.67 -1.93
C ASN A 172 7.89 4.82 -1.91
N ALA A 173 8.11 5.42 -0.75
CA ALA A 173 9.04 6.52 -0.58
C ALA A 173 10.23 6.11 0.31
N PRO A 174 11.44 6.62 0.06
CA PRO A 174 12.55 6.47 0.99
C PRO A 174 12.36 7.38 2.22
N LEU A 175 13.20 7.19 3.24
CA LEU A 175 13.35 8.20 4.29
C LEU A 175 13.83 9.54 3.69
N PRO A 176 13.41 10.69 4.26
CA PRO A 176 13.84 12.00 3.81
C PRO A 176 15.36 12.18 3.85
N GLY A 177 15.93 12.67 2.75
CA GLY A 177 17.30 13.14 2.68
C GLY A 177 17.40 14.66 2.84
N ASP A 178 18.60 15.20 2.58
CA ASP A 178 18.85 16.65 2.51
C ASP A 178 18.13 17.31 1.32
N ASP A 179 18.07 16.59 0.19
CA ASP A 179 17.39 16.99 -1.03
C ASP A 179 16.10 16.14 -1.22
N PRO A 180 15.05 16.69 -1.86
CA PRO A 180 13.85 15.92 -2.20
C PRO A 180 14.16 14.69 -3.06
N ALA A 181 13.54 13.56 -2.75
CA ALA A 181 13.75 12.33 -3.50
C ALA A 181 13.09 12.44 -4.89
N PRO A 182 13.81 12.11 -5.99
CA PRO A 182 13.20 12.11 -7.31
C PRO A 182 12.16 10.99 -7.42
N MET A 183 11.13 11.19 -8.23
CA MET A 183 10.09 10.21 -8.51
C MET A 183 10.40 9.40 -9.77
N GLU A 184 10.23 8.08 -9.72
CA GLU A 184 10.42 7.16 -10.84
C GLU A 184 9.15 6.31 -11.04
N VAL A 185 8.69 6.19 -12.29
CA VAL A 185 7.64 5.23 -12.64
C VAL A 185 8.25 3.83 -12.71
N THR A 186 7.67 2.90 -11.96
CA THR A 186 8.25 1.58 -11.74
C THR A 186 7.27 0.46 -12.04
N ARG A 187 7.79 -0.77 -12.06
CA ARG A 187 6.99 -1.99 -11.99
C ARG A 187 7.38 -2.81 -10.76
N PRO A 188 6.45 -3.57 -10.17
CA PRO A 188 6.78 -4.46 -9.06
C PRO A 188 7.79 -5.52 -9.48
N SER A 189 8.89 -5.64 -8.73
CA SER A 189 9.85 -6.70 -8.99
C SER A 189 9.25 -8.10 -8.76
N THR A 190 9.56 -9.04 -9.64
CA THR A 190 9.06 -10.41 -9.62
C THR A 190 9.96 -11.39 -8.87
N MET A 191 11.12 -10.95 -8.37
CA MET A 191 12.04 -11.83 -7.65
C MET A 191 11.43 -12.25 -6.31
N TYR A 192 11.58 -13.54 -5.99
CA TYR A 192 11.03 -14.16 -4.79
C TYR A 192 12.09 -15.06 -4.15
N GLU A 193 12.50 -14.76 -2.92
CA GLU A 193 13.57 -15.49 -2.20
C GLU A 193 13.18 -15.85 -0.76
N MET A 194 11.93 -16.24 -0.55
CA MET A 194 11.51 -16.84 0.72
C MET A 194 12.16 -18.22 0.90
N THR A 195 12.79 -18.45 2.04
CA THR A 195 13.36 -19.74 2.44
C THR A 195 12.75 -20.22 3.76
N ALA A 196 12.91 -21.51 4.05
CA ALA A 196 12.50 -22.13 5.30
C ALA A 196 13.62 -23.06 5.78
N ASP A 197 14.17 -22.77 6.95
CA ASP A 197 15.26 -23.54 7.56
C ASP A 197 14.71 -24.32 8.75
N HIS A 198 14.90 -25.65 8.74
CA HIS A 198 14.41 -26.55 9.78
C HIS A 198 15.57 -26.94 10.71
N ASP A 199 15.44 -26.59 11.98
CA ASP A 199 16.32 -27.04 13.04
C ASP A 199 15.92 -28.47 13.45
N SER A 200 16.71 -29.45 13.00
CA SER A 200 16.45 -30.86 13.26
C SER A 200 16.61 -31.27 14.73
N GLU A 201 17.23 -30.44 15.57
CA GLU A 201 17.46 -30.76 16.98
C GLU A 201 16.26 -30.43 17.86
N ASN A 202 15.50 -29.39 17.53
CA ASN A 202 14.33 -28.94 18.30
C ASN A 202 13.01 -28.90 17.51
N GLY A 203 13.04 -29.17 16.20
CA GLY A 203 11.88 -29.14 15.31
C GLY A 203 11.38 -27.75 14.94
N HIS A 204 12.13 -26.69 15.27
CA HIS A 204 11.77 -25.31 14.93
C HIS A 204 12.02 -25.03 13.44
N ILE A 205 11.11 -24.32 12.79
CA ILE A 205 11.26 -23.87 11.41
C ILE A 205 11.27 -22.35 11.38
N THR A 206 12.30 -21.77 10.80
CA THR A 206 12.43 -20.33 10.61
C THR A 206 12.16 -20.00 9.14
N LEU A 207 11.22 -19.08 8.90
CA LEU A 207 10.96 -18.52 7.57
C LEU A 207 11.78 -17.24 7.40
N THR A 208 12.49 -17.12 6.29
CA THR A 208 13.36 -15.97 6.01
C THR A 208 13.02 -15.40 4.64
N ASP A 209 12.83 -14.09 4.59
CA ASP A 209 12.74 -13.34 3.34
C ASP A 209 14.09 -12.72 3.01
N ASN A 210 14.83 -13.34 2.09
CA ASN A 210 16.18 -12.90 1.78
C ASN A 210 16.21 -11.60 0.96
N VAL A 211 15.08 -11.17 0.38
CA VAL A 211 15.00 -9.92 -0.40
C VAL A 211 15.34 -8.72 0.48
N TRP A 212 14.79 -8.64 1.70
CA TRP A 212 15.07 -7.53 2.61
C TRP A 212 16.52 -7.50 3.08
N THR A 213 17.13 -8.67 3.26
CA THR A 213 18.57 -8.78 3.56
C THR A 213 19.40 -8.21 2.42
N ARG A 214 19.02 -8.51 1.18
CA ARG A 214 19.71 -7.98 0.00
C ARG A 214 19.55 -6.48 -0.17
N MET A 215 18.33 -5.97 0.04
CA MET A 215 18.06 -4.53 -0.02
C MET A 215 18.92 -3.78 1.00
N ARG A 216 19.03 -4.31 2.22
CA ARG A 216 19.90 -3.74 3.26
C ARG A 216 21.37 -3.73 2.84
N ASN A 217 21.84 -4.78 2.17
CA ASN A 217 23.23 -4.90 1.74
C ASN A 217 23.53 -4.17 0.42
N ASP A 218 22.52 -3.53 -0.19
CA ASP A 218 22.60 -2.93 -1.53
C ASP A 218 23.14 -3.91 -2.60
N ASP A 219 22.72 -5.18 -2.53
CA ASP A 219 23.14 -6.23 -3.46
C ASP A 219 21.96 -6.89 -4.20
N ILE A 220 20.81 -6.21 -4.22
CA ILE A 220 19.64 -6.65 -4.99
C ILE A 220 20.01 -6.73 -6.49
N PRO A 221 19.71 -7.85 -7.18
CA PRO A 221 19.93 -7.96 -8.63
C PRO A 221 18.79 -7.34 -9.45
N ASP A 222 17.90 -6.59 -8.81
CA ASP A 222 16.77 -5.89 -9.43
C ASP A 222 17.28 -4.82 -10.44
N PRO A 223 16.79 -4.85 -11.70
CA PRO A 223 17.19 -3.90 -12.72
C PRO A 223 16.48 -2.54 -12.55
N ASP A 224 17.00 -1.52 -13.23
CA ASP A 224 16.38 -0.19 -13.35
C ASP A 224 14.90 -0.27 -13.78
N GLY A 225 14.08 0.65 -13.27
CA GLY A 225 12.63 0.68 -13.49
C GLY A 225 11.83 -0.31 -12.64
N THR A 226 12.47 -1.05 -11.72
CA THR A 226 11.74 -1.81 -10.69
C THR A 226 11.59 -1.00 -9.42
N ASP A 227 10.51 -1.26 -8.69
CA ASP A 227 10.18 -0.60 -7.43
C ASP A 227 11.30 -0.70 -6.38
N ARG A 228 11.86 -1.90 -6.21
CA ARG A 228 13.00 -2.14 -5.30
C ARG A 228 14.24 -1.37 -5.70
N ARG A 229 14.59 -1.36 -7.00
CA ARG A 229 15.77 -0.61 -7.48
C ARG A 229 15.60 0.89 -7.22
N ALA A 230 14.45 1.45 -7.58
CA ALA A 230 14.17 2.87 -7.36
C ALA A 230 14.30 3.26 -5.88
N ILE A 231 13.73 2.47 -4.96
CA ILE A 231 13.82 2.72 -3.52
C ILE A 231 15.26 2.64 -2.99
N VAL A 232 16.01 1.61 -3.37
CA VAL A 232 17.41 1.47 -2.94
C VAL A 232 18.27 2.61 -3.48
N ASP A 233 17.97 3.11 -4.68
CA ASP A 233 18.63 4.29 -5.27
C ASP A 233 18.17 5.63 -4.65
N GLY A 234 17.34 5.61 -3.60
CA GLY A 234 16.86 6.81 -2.90
C GLY A 234 15.78 7.59 -3.66
N LYS A 235 14.98 6.92 -4.50
CA LYS A 235 13.91 7.52 -5.30
C LYS A 235 12.54 7.10 -4.78
N VAL A 236 11.53 7.95 -4.97
CA VAL A 236 10.13 7.56 -4.81
C VAL A 236 9.72 6.66 -5.97
N SER A 237 9.28 5.45 -5.65
CA SER A 237 8.79 4.45 -6.59
C SER A 237 7.28 4.61 -6.78
N VAL A 238 6.80 4.77 -8.02
CA VAL A 238 5.36 4.82 -8.34
C VAL A 238 5.01 3.74 -9.37
N SER A 239 4.29 2.71 -8.93
CA SER A 239 3.84 1.61 -9.79
C SER A 239 2.35 1.75 -10.13
N PRO A 240 1.97 2.01 -11.40
CA PRO A 240 0.57 1.97 -11.82
C PRO A 240 0.08 0.52 -11.97
N LEU A 241 -1.09 0.21 -11.41
CA LEU A 241 -1.62 -1.16 -11.27
C LEU A 241 -3.13 -1.24 -11.51
N THR A 242 -3.61 -2.47 -11.74
CA THR A 242 -5.02 -2.82 -11.93
C THR A 242 -5.44 -4.03 -11.07
N ALA A 243 -6.72 -4.14 -10.72
CA ALA A 243 -7.37 -5.10 -9.84
C ALA A 243 -8.67 -5.69 -10.46
N PRO A 244 -8.85 -7.03 -10.51
CA PRO A 244 -7.84 -8.07 -10.53
C PRO A 244 -7.91 -8.95 -11.80
N HIS A 245 -6.78 -9.65 -12.00
CA HIS A 245 -6.59 -10.82 -12.86
C HIS A 245 -6.99 -10.68 -14.33
N THR A 246 -5.98 -10.41 -15.16
CA THR A 246 -6.07 -10.70 -16.59
C THR A 246 -6.39 -12.18 -16.79
N THR A 247 -7.54 -12.48 -17.38
CA THR A 247 -7.89 -13.85 -17.78
C THR A 247 -7.27 -14.15 -19.14
N GLU A 248 -6.45 -15.19 -19.18
CA GLU A 248 -5.87 -15.68 -20.43
C GLU A 248 -6.66 -16.89 -20.91
N ARG A 249 -7.14 -16.86 -22.16
CA ARG A 249 -7.82 -18.03 -22.74
C ARG A 249 -6.82 -19.17 -22.90
N HIS A 250 -7.15 -20.33 -22.36
CA HIS A 250 -6.28 -21.50 -22.41
C HIS A 250 -7.00 -22.66 -23.12
N GLU A 251 -6.65 -22.92 -24.38
CA GLU A 251 -7.33 -23.95 -25.19
C GLU A 251 -7.28 -25.34 -24.52
N SER A 252 -6.22 -25.67 -23.80
CA SER A 252 -6.16 -26.93 -23.05
C SER A 252 -7.15 -26.98 -21.89
N LEU A 253 -7.42 -25.84 -21.25
CA LEU A 253 -8.40 -25.76 -20.17
C LEU A 253 -9.82 -25.86 -20.74
N ASP A 254 -10.08 -25.23 -21.90
CA ASP A 254 -11.33 -25.41 -22.65
C ASP A 254 -11.55 -26.91 -22.94
N GLY A 255 -10.52 -27.61 -23.42
CA GLY A 255 -10.56 -29.05 -23.68
C GLY A 255 -10.85 -29.90 -22.44
N LEU A 256 -10.22 -29.58 -21.30
CA LEU A 256 -10.49 -30.26 -20.02
C LEU A 256 -11.94 -30.04 -19.59
N ALA A 257 -12.44 -28.80 -19.64
CA ALA A 257 -13.81 -28.46 -19.29
C ALA A 257 -14.83 -29.20 -20.16
N MET A 258 -14.60 -29.29 -21.48
CA MET A 258 -15.45 -30.06 -22.40
C MET A 258 -15.47 -31.57 -22.09
N SER A 259 -14.39 -32.11 -21.52
CA SER A 259 -14.28 -33.52 -21.17
C SER A 259 -14.78 -33.87 -19.77
N TYR A 260 -15.07 -32.88 -18.93
CA TYR A 260 -15.50 -33.07 -17.55
C TYR A 260 -16.93 -33.63 -17.49
N ARG A 261 -17.06 -34.87 -17.01
CA ARG A 261 -18.34 -35.54 -16.73
C ARG A 261 -18.46 -35.61 -15.21
N GLY A 262 -19.18 -34.65 -14.62
CA GLY A 262 -19.37 -34.54 -13.16
C GLY A 262 -19.88 -35.81 -12.48
#